data_AF-A0A2E2AIP6-F1
#
_entry.id   AF-A0A2E2AIP6-F1
#
_cell.length_a   1.000
_cell.length_b   1.000
_cell.length_c   1.000
_cell.angle_alpha   90.00
_cell.angle_beta   90.00
_cell.angle_gamma   90.00
#
_symmetry.space_group_name_H-M   'P 1'
#
loop_
_entity.id
_entity.type
_entity.pdbx_description
1 polymer ?
#
loop_
_entity_poly.entity_id
_entity_poly.type
_entity_poly.pdbx_seq_one_letter_code
_entity_poly.pdbx_strand_id
1 'polypeptide(L)'
;MLHGEADLRVPMEQSEQYYVTLKRLGKVVEFVRFPGGYHGFVRGGHPRMREEYLSRLVAWMGEYVGSNVTVPKVAEPEAVRADD
;
A
#
# COMPACT_ATOMS: atom_id res chain seq x y z
N MET A 1 -3.43 6.22 -5.28
CA MET A 1 -2.02 6.33 -5.74
C MET A 1 -1.09 6.13 -4.57
N LEU A 2 -0.05 5.32 -4.75
CA LEU A 2 0.98 5.03 -3.75
C LEU A 2 2.33 5.47 -4.35
N HIS A 3 3.03 6.43 -3.75
CA HIS A 3 4.23 7.03 -4.35
C HIS A 3 5.32 7.32 -3.31
N GLY A 4 6.58 7.01 -3.63
CA GLY A 4 7.74 7.29 -2.77
C GLY A 4 8.30 8.71 -2.97
N GLU A 5 8.48 9.47 -1.89
CA GLU A 5 8.91 10.88 -1.97
C GLU A 5 10.32 11.12 -2.54
N ALA A 6 11.15 10.07 -2.60
CA ALA A 6 12.50 10.11 -3.13
C ALA A 6 12.64 9.32 -4.45
N ASP A 7 11.55 9.10 -5.18
CA ASP A 7 11.60 8.46 -6.49
C ASP A 7 12.16 9.41 -7.56
N LEU A 8 13.42 9.18 -7.94
CA LEU A 8 14.10 9.93 -8.99
C LEU A 8 13.82 9.43 -10.41
N ARG A 9 13.21 8.24 -10.57
CA ARG A 9 12.86 7.68 -11.89
C ARG A 9 11.49 8.17 -12.34
N VAL A 10 10.57 8.31 -11.38
CA VAL A 10 9.22 8.82 -11.61
C VAL A 10 8.99 9.93 -10.60
N PRO A 11 9.26 11.20 -10.96
CA PRO A 11 9.10 12.32 -10.03
C PRO A 11 7.67 12.43 -9.48
N MET A 12 7.55 12.89 -8.22
CA MET A 12 6.29 12.98 -7.48
C MET A 12 5.18 13.73 -8.22
N GLU A 13 5.56 14.76 -8.98
CA GLU A 13 4.66 15.60 -9.77
C GLU A 13 3.74 14.79 -10.71
N GLN A 14 4.18 13.63 -11.18
CA GLN A 14 3.38 12.74 -12.03
C GLN A 14 2.13 12.25 -11.29
N SER A 15 2.27 11.84 -10.03
CA SER A 15 1.14 11.41 -9.20
C SER A 15 0.33 12.58 -8.67
N GLU A 16 0.95 13.72 -8.39
CA GLU A 16 0.25 14.94 -7.97
C GLU A 16 -0.69 15.46 -9.07
N GLN A 17 -0.20 15.59 -10.31
CA GLN A 17 -1.01 16.05 -11.45
C GLN A 17 -2.19 15.11 -11.71
N TYR A 18 -1.96 13.79 -11.63
CA TYR A 18 -3.04 12.82 -11.84
C TYR A 18 -4.06 12.84 -10.69
N TYR A 19 -3.61 12.90 -9.43
CA TYR A 19 -4.47 13.04 -8.26
C TYR A 19 -5.36 14.28 -8.36
N VAL A 20 -4.77 15.45 -8.64
CA VAL A 20 -5.52 16.72 -8.78
C VAL A 20 -6.53 16.63 -9.92
N THR A 21 -6.16 16.03 -11.05
CA THR A 21 -7.08 15.84 -12.19
C THR A 21 -8.27 14.97 -11.81
N LEU A 22 -8.04 13.81 -11.17
CA LEU A 22 -9.10 12.91 -10.71
C LEU A 22 -10.01 13.58 -9.68
N LYS A 23 -9.45 14.35 -8.74
CA LYS A 23 -10.23 15.14 -7.76
C LYS A 23 -11.12 16.17 -8.45
N ARG A 24 -10.61 16.91 -9.44
CA ARG A 24 -11.39 17.89 -10.22
C ARG A 24 -12.54 17.24 -11.01
N LEU A 25 -12.35 16.00 -11.46
CA LEU A 25 -13.39 15.22 -12.15
C LEU A 25 -14.37 14.52 -11.21
N GLY A 26 -14.32 14.80 -9.90
CA GLY A 26 -15.21 14.19 -8.91
C GLY A 26 -15.02 12.69 -8.71
N LYS A 27 -13.84 12.14 -9.08
CA LYS A 27 -13.54 10.72 -8.89
C LYS A 27 -13.13 10.43 -7.45
N VAL A 28 -13.46 9.23 -6.99
CA VAL A 28 -12.96 8.71 -5.72
C VAL A 28 -11.49 8.36 -5.90
N VAL A 29 -10.61 9.02 -5.14
CA VAL A 29 -9.16 8.87 -5.26
C VAL A 29 -8.47 9.17 -3.94
N GLU A 30 -7.52 8.33 -3.57
CA GLU A 30 -6.58 8.52 -2.45
C GLU A 30 -5.16 8.72 -2.99
N PHE A 31 -4.36 9.54 -2.30
CA PHE A 31 -2.94 9.71 -2.60
C PHE A 31 -2.10 9.57 -1.33
N VAL A 32 -1.24 8.56 -1.33
CA VAL A 32 -0.38 8.20 -0.21
C VAL A 32 1.07 8.43 -0.62
N ARG A 33 1.78 9.16 0.24
CA ARG A 33 3.18 9.51 0.07
C ARG A 33 4.02 8.73 1.08
N PHE A 34 5.09 8.08 0.61
CA PHE A 34 6.00 7.30 1.44
C PHE A 34 7.32 8.08 1.63
N PRO A 35 7.56 8.69 2.81
CA PRO A 35 8.74 9.49 3.05
C PRO A 35 10.03 8.72 2.80
N GLY A 36 10.96 9.32 2.05
CA GLY A 36 12.25 8.71 1.70
C GLY A 36 12.17 7.47 0.79
N GLY A 37 10.98 7.09 0.30
CA GLY A 37 10.81 5.95 -0.61
C GLY A 37 11.40 6.25 -1.99
N TYR A 38 12.45 5.51 -2.39
CA TYR A 38 12.97 5.50 -3.76
C TYR A 38 12.15 4.55 -4.65
N HIS A 39 12.34 4.56 -5.97
CA HIS A 39 11.53 3.77 -6.94
C HIS A 39 11.25 2.30 -6.54
N GLY A 40 12.24 1.62 -5.96
CA GLY A 40 12.15 0.21 -5.57
C GLY A 40 11.90 -0.03 -4.08
N PHE A 41 11.48 0.98 -3.30
CA PHE A 41 11.41 0.88 -1.83
C PHE A 41 10.50 -0.25 -1.33
N VAL A 42 9.46 -0.60 -2.09
CA VAL A 42 8.59 -1.73 -1.74
C VAL A 42 9.37 -3.04 -1.76
N ARG A 43 10.38 -3.20 -2.64
CA ARG A 43 11.18 -4.42 -2.80
C ARG A 43 12.47 -4.44 -1.99
N GLY A 44 13.10 -3.29 -1.78
CA GLY A 44 14.40 -3.23 -1.09
C GLY A 44 14.48 -2.25 0.09
N GLY A 45 13.41 -1.53 0.39
CA GLY A 45 13.35 -0.61 1.53
C GLY A 45 12.97 -1.28 2.84
N HIS A 46 12.73 -0.46 3.86
CA HIS A 46 12.38 -0.92 5.20
C HIS A 46 11.11 -1.80 5.18
N PRO A 47 11.09 -2.97 5.85
CA PRO A 47 9.94 -3.90 5.83
C PRO A 47 8.60 -3.26 6.20
N ARG A 48 8.61 -2.34 7.18
CA ARG A 48 7.41 -1.56 7.58
C ARG A 48 6.80 -0.75 6.42
N MET A 49 7.61 -0.22 5.50
CA MET A 49 7.09 0.49 4.33
C MET A 49 6.41 -0.46 3.34
N ARG A 50 6.94 -1.68 3.21
CA ARG A 50 6.31 -2.73 2.39
C ARG A 50 4.98 -3.17 2.98
N GLU A 51 4.93 -3.41 4.29
CA GLU A 51 3.71 -3.78 5.00
C GLU A 51 2.61 -2.72 4.83
N GLU A 52 2.95 -1.44 5.04
CA GLU A 52 2.02 -0.33 4.83
C GLU A 52 1.53 -0.25 3.38
N TYR A 53 2.45 -0.35 2.41
CA TYR A 53 2.12 -0.33 0.99
C TYR A 53 1.14 -1.46 0.61
N LEU A 54 1.45 -2.70 1.02
CA LEU A 54 0.63 -3.86 0.70
C LEU A 54 -0.72 -3.82 1.40
N SER A 55 -0.77 -3.38 2.66
CA SER A 55 -2.00 -3.24 3.44
C SER A 55 -2.98 -2.27 2.75
N ARG A 56 -2.48 -1.11 2.30
CA ARG A 56 -3.31 -0.14 1.57
C ARG A 56 -3.75 -0.64 0.20
N LEU A 57 -2.87 -1.33 -0.52
CA LEU A 57 -3.21 -1.92 -1.81
C LEU A 57 -4.35 -2.94 -1.67
N VAL A 58 -4.22 -3.87 -0.71
CA VAL A 58 -5.24 -4.89 -0.47
C VAL A 58 -6.55 -4.26 -0.01
N ALA A 59 -6.52 -3.29 0.91
CA ALA A 59 -7.71 -2.59 1.36
C ALA A 59 -8.45 -1.88 0.21
N TRP A 60 -7.73 -1.16 -0.65
CA TRP A 60 -8.31 -0.47 -1.80
C TRP A 60 -8.95 -1.46 -2.79
N MET A 61 -8.28 -2.59 -3.07
CA MET A 61 -8.82 -3.63 -3.94
C MET A 61 -10.06 -4.29 -3.33
N GLY A 62 -10.05 -4.56 -2.01
CA GLY A 62 -11.18 -5.13 -1.29
C GLY A 62 -12.44 -4.27 -1.39
N GLU A 63 -12.29 -2.95 -1.29
CA GLU A 63 -13.39 -1.98 -1.38
C GLU A 63 -13.96 -1.85 -2.80
N TYR A 64 -13.11 -1.72 -3.82
CA TYR A 64 -13.56 -1.29 -5.16
C TYR A 64 -13.61 -2.37 -6.22
N VAL A 65 -12.91 -3.49 -6.04
CA VAL A 65 -12.90 -4.61 -7.00
C VAL A 65 -13.79 -5.76 -6.52
N GLY A 66 -14.06 -5.81 -5.21
CA GLY A 66 -14.84 -6.87 -4.60
C GLY A 66 -14.02 -8.15 -4.41
N SER A 67 -14.16 -8.76 -3.25
CA SER A 67 -13.53 -10.04 -2.92
C SER A 67 -14.56 -11.15 -3.08
N ASN A 68 -14.46 -11.97 -4.13
CA ASN A 68 -14.88 -13.38 -4.03
C ASN A 68 -13.79 -14.23 -3.36
N VAL A 69 -12.92 -13.59 -2.55
CA VAL A 69 -11.80 -14.25 -1.88
C VAL A 69 -12.22 -14.51 -0.43
N THR A 70 -12.47 -15.78 -0.13
CA THR A 70 -12.41 -16.30 1.23
C THR A 70 -10.98 -16.19 1.71
N VAL A 71 -10.69 -15.22 2.59
CA VAL A 71 -9.42 -15.20 3.31
C VAL A 71 -9.46 -16.35 4.32
N PRO A 72 -8.60 -17.38 4.22
CA PRO A 72 -8.52 -18.37 5.27
C PRO A 72 -8.09 -17.65 6.54
N LYS A 73 -8.86 -17.83 7.62
CA LYS A 73 -8.49 -17.31 8.94
C LYS A 73 -7.09 -17.83 9.25
N VAL A 74 -6.13 -16.92 9.40
CA VAL A 74 -4.81 -17.27 9.91
C VAL A 74 -5.05 -17.94 11.26
N ALA A 75 -4.68 -19.22 11.37
CA ALA A 75 -4.79 -19.94 12.63
C ALA A 75 -3.98 -19.16 13.67
N GLU A 76 -4.58 -18.91 14.83
CA GLU A 76 -3.84 -18.36 15.96
C GLU A 76 -2.64 -19.28 16.24
N PRO A 77 -1.45 -18.72 16.53
CA PRO A 77 -0.30 -19.55 16.87
C PRO A 77 -0.70 -20.44 18.06
N GLU A 78 -0.61 -21.74 17.86
CA GLU A 78 -0.86 -22.72 18.92
C GLU A 78 0.06 -22.38 20.08
N ALA A 79 -0.53 -22.18 21.27
CA ALA A 79 0.22 -21.81 22.46
C ALA A 79 1.30 -22.86 22.70
N VAL A 80 2.57 -22.47 22.51
CA VAL A 80 3.73 -23.30 22.84
C VAL A 80 3.63 -23.57 24.34
N ARG A 81 3.31 -24.82 24.70
CA ARG A 81 3.41 -25.25 26.10
C ARG A 81 4.88 -25.18 26.48
N ALA A 82 5.16 -24.47 27.57
CA ALA A 82 6.45 -24.54 28.22
C ALA A 82 6.54 -25.91 28.87
N ASP A 83 7.41 -26.76 28.36
CA ASP A 83 7.76 -28.02 29.01
C ASP A 83 8.84 -27.73 30.08
N ASP A 84 8.63 -28.28 31.29
CA ASP A 84 9.45 -28.15 32.51
C ASP A 84 10.85 -28.78 32.42
#